data_AF-A0A964HYH7-F1
#
_entry.id   AF-A0A964HYH7-F1
#
_cell.length_a   1.000
_cell.length_b   1.000
_cell.length_c   1.000
_cell.angle_alpha   90.00
_cell.angle_beta   90.00
_cell.angle_gamma   90.00
#
_symmetry.space_group_name_H-M   'P 1'
#
loop_
_entity.id
_entity.type
_entity.pdbx_description
1 polymer ?
#
loop_
_entity_poly.entity_id
_entity_poly.type
_entity_poly.pdbx_seq_one_letter_code
_entity_poly.pdbx_strand_id
1 'polypeptide(L)'
;MLLPELRKVGVQLGIDGAIKMPKAALVTAISDLQAANRAASAKPARKERPARKENSTEKSSNSGSKDSNNDNNDNNDNNENNENNDSGDSREDNRDSRNNSNNSNDRDNRSDRTDRDNRNDRNDRGRDRHRDRDRNRDRNRPPREEREAVISEDDVLVPVGGLVDILDNFSFIRTSGYLPSPNDVYVSMQQVRKYGLRKGDVVTGAVREPREGERREKFNALLRLDTINGMEPDEAKDRIEFNKLVPLYPQDRLRLETEPNILTTRVIDLIAPIGKGQRGLIVSPPKAGKTMVLQAIANAITKNNPEVHLMVVLVDERPEEVTDMQRSVKGEVISSTFDRPAEDHTTVAELAIERAKRLVELGHDVVVLLDSITRLGRAYNIAAPASGRILSGGVDSAALYPPKKFFGAARNIEDGGSLTILATALVDTGSRMDEVIFEEFKGTGNMELKLDRRLADKRIFPAVDVDASGTRKEEILMGAEELNITWKLRRVLHALDSQQALELLLEKMKGTKSNVEFLMQIQKTTVGPTSEV
;
A
#
# COMPACT_ATOMS: atom_id res chain seq x y z
N MET A 1 -43.03 -0.34 26.78
CA MET A 1 -42.29 -0.94 27.90
C MET A 1 -43.12 -0.97 29.17
N LEU A 2 -43.03 -2.08 29.90
CA LEU A 2 -43.60 -2.22 31.23
C LEU A 2 -42.72 -1.49 32.26
N LEU A 3 -43.29 -1.04 33.38
CA LEU A 3 -42.56 -0.29 34.42
C LEU A 3 -41.29 -1.01 34.94
N PRO A 4 -41.27 -2.35 35.11
CA PRO A 4 -40.06 -3.06 35.52
C PRO A 4 -38.92 -2.98 34.50
N GLU A 5 -39.23 -2.96 33.20
CA GLU A 5 -38.22 -2.83 32.13
C GLU A 5 -37.64 -1.42 32.11
N LEU A 6 -38.49 -0.40 32.23
CA LEU A 6 -38.05 0.99 32.30
C LEU A 6 -37.13 1.25 33.50
N ARG A 7 -37.39 0.60 34.64
CA ARG A 7 -36.52 0.68 35.83
C ARG A 7 -35.15 0.06 35.57
N LYS A 8 -35.08 -1.09 34.90
CA LYS A 8 -33.80 -1.71 34.51
C LYS A 8 -33.01 -0.79 33.57
N VAL A 9 -33.68 -0.22 32.57
CA VAL A 9 -33.06 0.72 31.63
C VAL A 9 -32.59 1.99 32.35
N GLY A 10 -33.39 2.56 33.26
CA GLY A 10 -33.01 3.73 34.03
C GLY A 10 -31.80 3.50 34.95
N VAL A 11 -31.69 2.33 35.58
CA VAL A 11 -30.51 1.95 36.39
C VAL A 11 -29.27 1.76 35.52
N GLN A 12 -29.40 1.10 34.36
CA GLN A 12 -28.29 0.94 33.40
C GLN A 12 -27.79 2.28 32.85
N LEU A 13 -28.69 3.26 32.70
CA LEU A 13 -28.36 4.61 32.26
C LEU A 13 -27.87 5.53 33.40
N GLY A 14 -27.77 5.02 34.63
CA GLY A 14 -27.24 5.77 35.78
C GLY A 14 -28.20 6.82 36.36
N ILE A 15 -29.51 6.67 36.17
CA ILE A 15 -30.50 7.60 36.71
C ILE A 15 -30.72 7.32 38.20
N ASP A 16 -30.30 8.26 39.05
CA ASP A 16 -30.46 8.16 40.49
C ASP A 16 -31.93 8.05 40.90
N GLY A 17 -32.25 7.04 41.69
CA GLY A 17 -33.62 6.79 42.15
C GLY A 17 -34.55 6.15 41.10
N ALA A 18 -34.04 5.68 39.96
CA ALA A 18 -34.85 5.07 38.88
C ALA A 18 -35.82 3.97 39.38
N ILE A 19 -35.41 3.20 40.40
CA ILE A 19 -36.22 2.11 40.98
C ILE A 19 -37.48 2.64 41.70
N LYS A 20 -37.46 3.86 42.25
CA LYS A 20 -38.56 4.43 43.04
C LYS A 20 -39.42 5.42 42.26
N MET A 21 -39.05 5.75 41.02
CA MET A 21 -39.79 6.72 40.21
C MET A 21 -41.10 6.14 39.64
N PRO A 22 -42.14 6.99 39.49
CA PRO A 22 -43.33 6.66 38.73
C PRO A 22 -43.01 6.59 37.23
N LYS A 23 -43.78 5.80 36.48
CA LYS A 23 -43.51 5.47 35.07
C LYS A 23 -43.30 6.73 34.20
N ALA A 24 -44.15 7.73 34.37
CA ALA A 24 -44.09 8.97 33.59
C ALA A 24 -42.77 9.72 33.81
N ALA A 25 -42.38 9.93 35.07
CA ALA A 25 -41.14 10.61 35.42
C ALA A 25 -39.89 9.85 34.93
N LEU A 26 -39.92 8.52 34.99
CA LEU A 26 -38.81 7.68 34.55
C LEU A 26 -38.63 7.71 33.02
N VAL A 27 -39.73 7.75 32.26
CA VAL A 27 -39.67 7.89 30.79
C VAL A 27 -39.11 9.25 30.39
N THR A 28 -39.55 10.32 31.05
CA THR A 28 -39.02 11.68 30.82
C THR A 28 -37.53 11.74 31.14
N ALA A 29 -37.11 11.21 32.30
CA ALA A 29 -35.69 11.19 32.69
C ALA A 29 -34.79 10.41 31.72
N ILE A 30 -35.27 9.28 31.19
CA ILE A 30 -34.53 8.49 30.18
C ILE A 30 -34.43 9.27 28.85
N SER A 31 -35.53 9.91 28.43
CA SER A 31 -35.56 10.70 27.19
C SER A 31 -34.62 11.92 27.27
N ASP A 32 -34.63 12.62 28.40
CA ASP A 32 -33.80 13.81 28.62
C ASP A 32 -32.30 13.44 28.64
N LEU A 33 -31.95 12.31 29.27
CA LEU A 33 -30.58 11.83 29.32
C LEU A 33 -30.07 11.35 27.94
N GLN A 34 -30.96 10.73 27.14
CA GLN A 34 -30.64 10.37 25.76
C GLN A 34 -30.50 11.60 24.85
N ALA A 35 -31.32 12.63 25.03
CA ALA A 35 -31.22 13.89 24.32
C ALA A 35 -29.93 14.65 24.70
N ALA A 36 -29.56 14.67 25.98
CA ALA A 36 -28.32 15.26 26.46
C ALA A 36 -27.08 14.54 25.90
N ASN A 37 -27.09 13.20 25.84
CA ASN A 37 -25.98 12.43 25.26
C ASN A 37 -25.86 12.61 23.73
N ARG A 38 -26.97 12.79 23.01
CA ARG A 38 -26.95 13.17 21.59
C ARG A 38 -26.41 14.59 21.38
N ALA A 39 -26.74 15.53 22.27
CA ALA A 39 -26.21 16.89 22.21
C ALA A 39 -24.71 16.95 22.56
N ALA A 40 -24.24 16.09 23.48
CA ALA A 40 -22.83 15.97 23.85
C ALA A 40 -21.95 15.32 22.77
N SER A 41 -22.53 14.49 21.89
CA SER A 41 -21.84 13.84 20.77
C SER A 41 -21.82 14.67 19.48
N ALA A 42 -22.54 15.79 19.43
CA ALA A 42 -22.73 16.60 18.21
C ALA A 42 -22.01 17.97 18.19
N LYS A 43 -20.94 18.19 18.98
CA LYS A 43 -20.08 19.38 18.85
C LYS A 43 -18.58 19.04 18.83
N PRO A 44 -17.79 19.59 17.88
CA PRO A 44 -16.34 19.38 17.83
C PRO A 44 -15.55 20.44 18.60
N ALA A 45 -14.35 20.01 19.01
CA ALA A 45 -13.13 20.77 19.26
C ALA A 45 -12.92 21.54 20.59
N ARG A 46 -11.69 21.34 21.11
CA ARG A 46 -10.84 22.32 21.82
C ARG A 46 -11.19 22.62 23.29
N LYS A 47 -10.33 22.15 24.21
CA LYS A 47 -10.22 22.66 25.58
C LYS A 47 -8.79 23.13 25.84
N GLU A 48 -8.59 24.43 25.77
CA GLU A 48 -7.71 25.14 26.71
C GLU A 48 -8.55 25.64 27.90
N ARG A 49 -7.87 25.80 29.04
CA ARG A 49 -8.41 25.99 30.40
C ARG A 49 -8.72 27.49 30.73
N PRO A 50 -9.36 27.80 31.87
CA PRO A 50 -10.50 28.73 31.92
C PRO A 50 -10.29 30.03 32.72
N ALA A 51 -11.22 31.00 32.58
CA ALA A 51 -11.44 32.08 33.53
C ALA A 51 -12.93 32.54 33.63
N ARG A 52 -13.55 32.21 34.78
CA ARG A 52 -14.34 33.05 35.72
C ARG A 52 -15.47 34.01 35.25
N LYS A 53 -16.70 33.71 35.74
CA LYS A 53 -17.86 34.53 36.24
C LYS A 53 -18.20 35.86 35.50
N GLU A 54 -19.45 36.22 35.17
CA GLU A 54 -20.64 36.39 36.05
C GLU A 54 -21.92 36.78 35.22
N ASN A 55 -23.10 36.50 35.81
CA ASN A 55 -24.49 36.95 35.58
C ASN A 55 -24.89 38.00 34.51
N SER A 56 -26.01 37.75 33.79
CA SER A 56 -27.35 38.40 33.98
C SER A 56 -28.20 38.58 32.70
N THR A 57 -29.46 38.10 32.78
CA THR A 57 -30.77 38.63 32.27
C THR A 57 -31.11 38.98 30.80
N GLU A 58 -32.34 38.53 30.42
CA GLU A 58 -33.34 39.13 29.48
C GLU A 58 -33.06 39.13 27.96
N LYS A 59 -33.99 39.06 27.00
CA LYS A 59 -35.44 38.74 26.81
C LYS A 59 -35.67 38.74 25.27
N SER A 60 -36.81 38.20 24.82
CA SER A 60 -37.58 38.51 23.59
C SER A 60 -36.97 38.17 22.20
N SER A 61 -37.61 37.28 21.40
CA SER A 61 -38.66 37.53 20.35
C SER A 61 -38.04 37.30 18.96
N ASN A 62 -38.66 36.83 17.86
CA ASN A 62 -39.98 36.34 17.43
C ASN A 62 -39.83 35.90 15.94
N SER A 63 -40.89 35.31 15.36
CA SER A 63 -41.15 34.96 13.93
C SER A 63 -40.53 33.64 13.42
N GLY A 64 -41.25 32.66 12.83
CA GLY A 64 -42.55 32.62 12.13
C GLY A 64 -42.29 32.29 10.64
N SER A 65 -42.63 31.11 10.09
CA SER A 65 -43.80 30.79 9.22
C SER A 65 -43.65 29.31 8.77
N LYS A 66 -44.58 28.35 8.98
CA LYS A 66 -45.84 27.99 8.26
C LYS A 66 -45.67 27.68 6.76
N ASP A 67 -45.82 26.43 6.33
CA ASP A 67 -47.03 25.70 5.83
C ASP A 67 -46.80 25.44 4.31
N SER A 68 -47.20 24.37 3.61
CA SER A 68 -48.29 23.38 3.75
C SER A 68 -48.15 22.26 2.70
N ASN A 69 -48.77 21.11 3.01
CA ASN A 69 -49.10 19.95 2.17
C ASN A 69 -50.05 20.25 0.98
N ASN A 70 -49.99 19.40 -0.07
CA ASN A 70 -51.06 18.54 -0.63
C ASN A 70 -50.64 18.08 -2.05
N ASP A 71 -50.48 16.79 -2.32
CA ASP A 71 -51.50 15.73 -2.56
C ASP A 71 -52.14 15.74 -3.95
N ASN A 72 -51.80 14.67 -4.68
CA ASN A 72 -52.65 13.73 -5.40
C ASN A 72 -53.00 13.88 -6.89
N ASN A 73 -52.73 12.73 -7.55
CA ASN A 73 -53.50 11.99 -8.56
C ASN A 73 -53.41 12.49 -10.02
N ASP A 74 -53.33 11.63 -11.04
CA ASP A 74 -53.45 10.16 -11.09
C ASP A 74 -53.10 9.65 -12.51
N ASN A 75 -52.74 8.36 -12.57
CA ASN A 75 -53.02 7.37 -13.63
C ASN A 75 -52.36 7.56 -15.01
N ASN A 76 -51.94 6.55 -15.77
CA ASN A 76 -51.90 5.07 -15.75
C ASN A 76 -51.10 4.70 -17.04
N ASP A 77 -50.54 3.53 -17.34
CA ASP A 77 -50.70 2.15 -16.88
C ASP A 77 -49.56 1.31 -17.50
N ASN A 78 -49.10 0.30 -16.73
CA ASN A 78 -48.77 -1.10 -17.10
C ASN A 78 -47.71 -1.38 -18.20
N ASN A 79 -46.78 -2.33 -18.04
CA ASN A 79 -46.99 -3.67 -17.52
C ASN A 79 -45.68 -4.36 -17.03
N GLU A 80 -45.82 -5.01 -15.88
CA GLU A 80 -45.01 -5.98 -15.14
C GLU A 80 -44.94 -7.37 -15.84
N ASN A 81 -44.17 -8.43 -15.51
CA ASN A 81 -43.28 -8.93 -14.42
C ASN A 81 -42.39 -10.06 -15.06
N ASN A 82 -41.13 -10.38 -14.68
CA ASN A 82 -40.60 -11.06 -13.47
C ASN A 82 -41.33 -12.39 -13.10
N GLU A 83 -40.76 -13.51 -12.63
CA GLU A 83 -39.42 -13.92 -12.18
C GLU A 83 -39.43 -15.46 -11.88
N ASN A 84 -38.24 -16.11 -12.01
CA ASN A 84 -37.58 -17.14 -11.18
C ASN A 84 -38.13 -18.55 -10.79
N ASN A 85 -37.21 -19.53 -11.00
CA ASN A 85 -36.76 -20.72 -10.20
C ASN A 85 -37.77 -21.83 -9.79
N ASP A 86 -37.46 -23.13 -9.74
CA ASP A 86 -36.33 -23.85 -9.10
C ASP A 86 -36.30 -25.37 -9.46
N SER A 87 -35.13 -26.05 -9.30
CA SER A 87 -34.79 -27.48 -8.98
C SER A 87 -35.70 -28.67 -9.42
N GLY A 88 -35.28 -29.89 -9.80
CA GLY A 88 -34.05 -30.71 -9.75
C GLY A 88 -34.43 -32.22 -9.73
N ASP A 89 -33.49 -33.14 -10.07
CA ASP A 89 -33.52 -34.64 -9.98
C ASP A 89 -34.11 -35.42 -11.21
N SER A 90 -33.59 -36.54 -11.76
CA SER A 90 -32.50 -37.49 -11.43
C SER A 90 -32.16 -38.41 -12.65
N ARG A 91 -30.87 -38.78 -12.80
CA ARG A 91 -30.23 -40.06 -13.27
C ARG A 91 -30.59 -40.75 -14.61
N GLU A 92 -29.58 -41.00 -15.46
CA GLU A 92 -28.89 -42.31 -15.60
C GLU A 92 -27.69 -42.27 -16.59
N ASP A 93 -26.66 -43.04 -16.25
CA ASP A 93 -25.35 -43.19 -16.89
C ASP A 93 -25.38 -44.04 -18.19
N ASN A 94 -24.42 -43.82 -19.11
CA ASN A 94 -23.16 -44.59 -19.22
C ASN A 94 -22.59 -44.74 -20.66
N ARG A 95 -21.24 -44.68 -20.72
CA ARG A 95 -20.27 -45.29 -21.67
C ARG A 95 -19.72 -44.52 -22.90
N ASP A 96 -18.49 -44.05 -22.66
CA ASP A 96 -17.22 -44.47 -23.27
C ASP A 96 -16.67 -43.87 -24.60
N SER A 97 -15.58 -43.12 -24.40
CA SER A 97 -14.21 -43.34 -24.92
C SER A 97 -13.84 -43.11 -26.40
N ARG A 98 -13.16 -41.96 -26.58
CA ARG A 98 -11.81 -41.73 -27.17
C ARG A 98 -11.48 -42.03 -28.65
N ASN A 99 -10.79 -41.03 -29.22
CA ASN A 99 -9.92 -40.99 -30.42
C ASN A 99 -10.67 -41.07 -31.77
N ASN A 100 -10.31 -40.37 -32.84
CA ASN A 100 -8.98 -39.95 -33.28
C ASN A 100 -9.11 -38.81 -34.33
N SER A 101 -8.14 -37.89 -34.35
CA SER A 101 -7.95 -36.92 -35.42
C SER A 101 -7.13 -37.52 -36.56
N ASN A 102 -7.51 -37.21 -37.80
CA ASN A 102 -6.74 -37.19 -39.08
C ASN A 102 -7.70 -37.56 -40.23
N ASN A 103 -7.60 -37.08 -41.46
CA ASN A 103 -6.76 -36.12 -42.17
C ASN A 103 -7.30 -36.09 -43.63
N SER A 104 -7.06 -34.99 -44.33
CA SER A 104 -6.86 -34.89 -45.79
C SER A 104 -8.01 -35.14 -46.77
N ASN A 105 -8.37 -34.04 -47.45
CA ASN A 105 -8.34 -33.83 -48.91
C ASN A 105 -8.65 -35.00 -49.85
N ASP A 106 -9.69 -34.82 -50.68
CA ASP A 106 -9.52 -34.87 -52.14
C ASP A 106 -10.76 -34.31 -52.89
N ARG A 107 -10.46 -33.47 -53.89
CA ARG A 107 -11.01 -33.42 -55.27
C ARG A 107 -12.39 -32.83 -55.63
N ASP A 108 -12.25 -31.82 -56.49
CA ASP A 108 -12.76 -31.70 -57.87
C ASP A 108 -14.18 -31.23 -58.23
N ASN A 109 -14.15 -30.36 -59.25
CA ASN A 109 -15.12 -30.07 -60.33
C ASN A 109 -16.37 -29.22 -59.99
N ARG A 110 -16.48 -28.00 -60.57
CA ARG A 110 -16.93 -27.63 -61.95
C ARG A 110 -18.45 -27.79 -62.18
N SER A 111 -19.13 -26.66 -62.40
CA SER A 111 -20.01 -26.30 -63.55
C SER A 111 -20.91 -25.11 -63.15
N ASP A 112 -20.85 -24.01 -63.89
CA ASP A 112 -21.76 -23.55 -64.97
C ASP A 112 -23.02 -22.82 -64.49
N ARG A 113 -23.13 -21.51 -64.83
CA ARG A 113 -24.11 -20.86 -65.75
C ARG A 113 -25.54 -20.84 -65.20
N THR A 114 -26.31 -19.73 -65.22
CA THR A 114 -26.66 -18.87 -66.37
C THR A 114 -27.54 -17.70 -65.87
N ASP A 115 -27.48 -16.52 -66.54
CA ASP A 115 -28.57 -15.58 -66.95
C ASP A 115 -29.60 -15.05 -65.89
N ARG A 116 -30.13 -13.80 -65.89
CA ARG A 116 -30.34 -12.75 -66.92
C ARG A 116 -30.92 -11.45 -66.30
N ASP A 117 -30.60 -10.33 -66.94
CA ASP A 117 -31.43 -9.17 -67.33
C ASP A 117 -32.01 -8.07 -66.39
N ASN A 118 -31.92 -6.85 -66.98
CA ASN A 118 -32.71 -5.60 -66.83
C ASN A 118 -32.40 -4.63 -65.67
N ARG A 119 -32.51 -3.30 -65.79
CA ARG A 119 -32.51 -2.25 -66.85
C ARG A 119 -32.94 -0.95 -66.11
N ASN A 120 -32.47 0.22 -66.59
CA ASN A 120 -32.91 1.60 -66.29
C ASN A 120 -32.39 2.22 -64.98
N ASP A 121 -31.59 3.30 -64.91
CA ASP A 121 -31.48 4.59 -65.63
C ASP A 121 -32.25 5.75 -64.93
N ARG A 122 -31.51 6.83 -64.64
CA ARG A 122 -31.90 8.23 -64.31
C ARG A 122 -32.35 8.61 -62.90
N ASN A 123 -31.43 9.23 -62.15
CA ASN A 123 -31.51 10.65 -61.74
C ASN A 123 -30.33 10.99 -60.83
N ASP A 124 -29.38 11.81 -61.28
CA ASP A 124 -28.91 12.92 -60.45
C ASP A 124 -28.16 13.97 -61.28
N ARG A 125 -28.80 15.12 -61.43
CA ARG A 125 -28.22 16.32 -62.05
C ARG A 125 -27.91 17.32 -60.93
N GLY A 126 -26.61 17.48 -60.68
CA GLY A 126 -25.97 18.77 -60.45
C GLY A 126 -26.14 19.41 -59.08
N ARG A 127 -25.05 19.39 -58.28
CA ARG A 127 -24.64 20.56 -57.48
C ARG A 127 -23.18 20.49 -57.02
N ASP A 128 -22.24 20.54 -57.96
CA ASP A 128 -20.89 21.01 -57.67
C ASP A 128 -20.84 22.54 -57.75
N ARG A 129 -20.59 23.18 -56.60
CA ARG A 129 -19.66 24.31 -56.44
C ARG A 129 -19.80 24.93 -55.04
N HIS A 130 -18.67 24.96 -54.35
CA HIS A 130 -18.36 25.69 -53.10
C HIS A 130 -18.56 24.92 -51.79
N ARG A 131 -17.64 24.00 -51.47
CA ARG A 131 -17.34 23.70 -50.06
C ARG A 131 -15.94 23.15 -49.77
N ASP A 132 -14.91 23.60 -50.49
CA ASP A 132 -13.51 23.22 -50.22
C ASP A 132 -12.61 24.43 -50.00
N ARG A 133 -12.97 25.30 -49.04
CA ARG A 133 -12.08 26.41 -48.65
C ARG A 133 -11.94 26.71 -47.15
N ASP A 134 -12.43 25.85 -46.25
CA ASP A 134 -12.34 26.08 -44.80
C ASP A 134 -11.93 24.83 -44.00
N ARG A 135 -10.92 24.07 -44.45
CA ARG A 135 -10.33 22.96 -43.65
C ARG A 135 -8.84 23.08 -43.37
N ASN A 136 -8.20 24.20 -43.74
CA ASN A 136 -6.75 24.39 -43.55
C ASN A 136 -6.36 25.59 -42.67
N ARG A 137 -7.29 26.16 -41.88
CA ARG A 137 -6.98 27.29 -40.98
C ARG A 137 -6.80 26.93 -39.50
N ASP A 138 -6.77 25.65 -39.14
CA ASP A 138 -6.61 25.21 -37.74
C ASP A 138 -5.35 24.36 -37.48
N ARG A 139 -4.42 24.26 -38.43
CA ARG A 139 -3.16 23.51 -38.24
C ARG A 139 -1.95 24.33 -37.80
N ASN A 140 -2.12 25.64 -37.57
CA ASN A 140 -1.04 26.55 -37.19
C ASN A 140 -1.34 27.35 -35.92
N ARG A 141 -2.18 26.82 -35.03
CA ARG A 141 -2.24 27.34 -33.66
C ARG A 141 -1.03 26.74 -32.93
N PRO A 142 -0.04 27.56 -32.49
CA PRO A 142 0.98 27.05 -31.58
C PRO A 142 0.27 26.38 -30.39
N PRO A 143 0.84 25.32 -29.78
CA PRO A 143 0.30 24.77 -28.56
C PRO A 143 -0.03 25.94 -27.64
N ARG A 144 -1.24 25.98 -27.09
CA ARG A 144 -1.63 27.01 -26.13
C ARG A 144 -0.53 27.03 -25.07
N GLU A 145 0.36 28.01 -25.15
CA GLU A 145 1.35 28.24 -24.10
C GLU A 145 0.51 28.37 -22.84
N GLU A 146 0.66 27.41 -21.93
CA GLU A 146 0.20 27.54 -20.56
C GLU A 146 0.87 28.83 -20.08
N ARG A 147 0.10 29.93 -20.09
CA ARG A 147 0.59 31.23 -19.67
C ARG A 147 1.06 31.02 -18.24
N GLU A 148 2.37 31.16 -18.01
CA GLU A 148 2.90 31.22 -16.64
C GLU A 148 2.05 32.26 -15.89
N ALA A 149 1.49 31.85 -14.75
CA ALA A 149 0.66 32.75 -13.96
C ALA A 149 1.54 33.93 -13.53
N VAL A 150 1.26 35.10 -14.10
CA VAL A 150 2.00 36.32 -13.80
C VAL A 150 1.66 36.73 -12.38
N ILE A 151 2.67 36.80 -11.52
CA ILE A 151 2.53 37.23 -10.13
C ILE A 151 2.20 38.72 -10.14
N SER A 152 1.03 39.10 -9.62
CA SER A 152 0.67 40.50 -9.36
C SER A 152 1.16 40.91 -7.98
N GLU A 153 1.51 42.19 -7.77
CA GLU A 153 1.96 42.69 -6.45
C GLU A 153 0.91 42.51 -5.33
N ASP A 154 -0.37 42.34 -5.69
CA ASP A 154 -1.50 42.10 -4.78
C ASP A 154 -1.78 40.62 -4.49
N ASP A 155 -1.00 39.68 -5.04
CA ASP A 155 -1.24 38.25 -4.86
C ASP A 155 -0.71 37.75 -3.50
N VAL A 156 -1.62 37.26 -2.65
CA VAL A 156 -1.24 36.58 -1.41
C VAL A 156 -0.73 35.18 -1.74
N LEU A 157 0.54 34.94 -1.39
CA LEU A 157 1.21 33.67 -1.58
C LEU A 157 1.08 32.79 -0.34
N VAL A 158 0.52 31.60 -0.51
CA VAL A 158 0.41 30.59 0.54
C VAL A 158 1.51 29.55 0.33
N PRO A 159 2.36 29.29 1.34
CA PRO A 159 3.39 28.26 1.23
C PRO A 159 2.73 26.88 1.12
N VAL A 160 3.27 26.04 0.25
CA VAL A 160 2.85 24.66 0.07
C VAL A 160 4.06 23.74 0.01
N GLY A 161 3.89 22.50 0.45
CA GLY A 161 4.87 21.45 0.25
C GLY A 161 4.21 20.08 0.15
N GLY A 162 4.89 19.15 -0.54
CA GLY A 162 4.37 17.81 -0.74
C GLY A 162 5.17 16.98 -1.73
N LEU A 163 4.65 15.81 -2.08
CA LEU A 163 5.26 14.86 -2.99
C LEU A 163 4.83 15.12 -4.43
N VAL A 164 5.77 15.25 -5.35
CA VAL A 164 5.50 15.38 -6.78
C VAL A 164 5.07 14.01 -7.33
N ASP A 165 3.87 13.97 -7.90
CA ASP A 165 3.33 12.84 -8.64
C ASP A 165 3.12 13.25 -10.09
N ILE A 166 3.92 12.68 -10.98
CA ILE A 166 3.92 12.95 -12.42
C ILE A 166 3.13 11.82 -13.09
N LEU A 167 2.06 12.20 -13.77
CA LEU A 167 1.22 11.32 -14.59
C LEU A 167 1.41 11.70 -16.07
N ASP A 168 0.80 10.95 -16.99
CA ASP A 168 1.11 11.06 -18.43
C ASP A 168 0.93 12.48 -19.01
N ASN A 169 -0.12 13.19 -18.59
CA ASN A 169 -0.50 14.49 -19.16
C ASN A 169 -0.55 15.65 -18.14
N PHE A 170 -0.38 15.36 -16.86
CA PHE A 170 -0.53 16.33 -15.79
C PHE A 170 0.32 15.92 -14.58
N SER A 171 0.66 16.89 -13.74
CA SER A 171 1.47 16.66 -12.54
C SER A 171 0.85 17.35 -11.35
N PHE A 172 0.95 16.72 -10.18
CA PHE A 172 0.43 17.26 -8.93
C PHE A 172 1.46 17.17 -7.81
N ILE A 173 1.43 18.14 -6.89
CA ILE A 173 2.06 18.02 -5.58
C ILE A 173 0.99 17.50 -4.62
N ARG A 174 1.21 16.28 -4.11
CA ARG A 174 0.36 15.64 -3.11
C ARG A 174 0.63 16.27 -1.75
N THR A 175 -0.33 17.04 -1.24
CA THR A 175 -0.16 17.81 0.01
C THR A 175 -0.54 17.04 1.26
N SER A 176 -1.35 15.98 1.11
CA SER A 176 -2.00 15.27 2.22
C SER A 176 -1.48 13.84 2.42
N GLY A 177 -0.49 13.41 1.64
CA GLY A 177 0.08 12.06 1.69
C GLY A 177 0.40 11.52 0.30
N TYR A 178 0.16 10.22 0.10
CA TYR A 178 0.52 9.50 -1.13
C TYR A 178 -0.65 9.28 -2.10
N LEU A 179 -1.86 9.67 -1.69
CA LEU A 179 -3.08 9.54 -2.49
C LEU A 179 -3.56 10.91 -2.98
N PRO A 180 -4.31 10.95 -4.10
CA PRO A 180 -4.93 12.17 -4.57
C PRO A 180 -5.83 12.83 -3.53
N SER A 181 -5.69 14.15 -3.38
CA SER A 181 -6.48 14.97 -2.47
C SER A 181 -7.06 16.19 -3.19
N PRO A 182 -8.24 16.71 -2.80
CA PRO A 182 -8.78 17.96 -3.34
C PRO A 182 -7.87 19.18 -3.13
N ASN A 183 -6.94 19.10 -2.18
CA ASN A 183 -5.99 20.16 -1.86
C ASN A 183 -4.67 20.07 -2.66
N ASP A 184 -4.54 19.10 -3.56
CA ASP A 184 -3.35 18.92 -4.36
C ASP A 184 -3.09 20.13 -5.27
N VAL A 185 -1.81 20.43 -5.47
CA VAL A 185 -1.38 21.58 -6.26
C VAL A 185 -0.97 21.12 -7.64
N TYR A 186 -1.57 21.69 -8.67
CA TYR A 186 -1.22 21.46 -10.05
C TYR A 186 0.16 22.04 -10.37
N VAL A 187 0.98 21.24 -11.05
CA VAL A 187 2.29 21.65 -11.58
C VAL A 187 2.26 21.50 -13.09
N SER A 188 2.64 22.56 -13.81
CA SER A 188 2.66 22.51 -15.27
C SER A 188 3.78 21.61 -15.79
N MET A 189 3.58 20.97 -16.94
CA MET A 189 4.64 20.15 -17.56
C MET A 189 5.86 21.00 -17.95
N GLN A 190 5.67 22.31 -18.17
CA GLN A 190 6.77 23.24 -18.39
C GLN A 190 7.62 23.41 -17.11
N GLN A 191 6.99 23.57 -15.94
CA GLN A 191 7.68 23.65 -14.66
C GLN A 191 8.42 22.36 -14.34
N VAL A 192 7.79 21.20 -14.58
CA VAL A 192 8.44 19.89 -14.43
C VAL A 192 9.74 19.80 -15.23
N ARG A 193 9.72 20.23 -16.50
CA ARG A 193 10.92 20.23 -17.36
C ARG A 193 11.93 21.30 -16.95
N LYS A 194 11.47 22.52 -16.62
CA LYS A 194 12.30 23.66 -16.23
C LYS A 194 13.14 23.37 -14.98
N TYR A 195 12.55 22.71 -13.99
CA TYR A 195 13.20 22.39 -12.72
C TYR A 195 13.71 20.95 -12.61
N GLY A 196 13.55 20.13 -13.66
CA GLY A 196 13.99 18.73 -13.64
C GLY A 196 13.28 17.90 -12.57
N LEU A 197 12.00 18.17 -12.31
CA LEU A 197 11.20 17.44 -11.32
C LEU A 197 11.00 15.99 -11.77
N ARG A 198 11.04 15.10 -10.79
CA ARG A 198 10.81 13.66 -10.96
C ARG A 198 9.75 13.18 -9.97
N LYS A 199 9.01 12.13 -10.34
CA LYS A 199 8.04 11.49 -9.44
C LYS A 199 8.73 11.13 -8.11
N GLY A 200 8.07 11.38 -6.98
CA GLY A 200 8.60 11.15 -5.64
C GLY A 200 9.46 12.27 -5.06
N ASP A 201 9.72 13.36 -5.80
CA ASP A 201 10.40 14.53 -5.22
C ASP A 201 9.53 15.20 -4.15
N VAL A 202 10.12 15.54 -3.01
CA VAL A 202 9.47 16.42 -2.04
C VAL A 202 9.82 17.85 -2.39
N VAL A 203 8.82 18.66 -2.67
CA VAL A 203 9.01 20.06 -3.05
C VAL A 203 8.35 20.99 -2.06
N THR A 204 8.91 22.19 -1.94
CA THR A 204 8.25 23.32 -1.29
C THR A 204 8.16 24.49 -2.25
N GLY A 205 7.16 25.35 -2.05
CA GLY A 205 6.92 26.49 -2.92
C GLY A 205 5.73 27.31 -2.46
N ALA A 206 5.19 28.11 -3.36
CA ALA A 206 4.04 28.97 -3.09
C ALA A 206 2.95 28.83 -4.16
N VAL A 207 1.69 28.87 -3.70
CA VAL A 207 0.48 28.95 -4.54
C VAL A 207 -0.22 30.29 -4.32
N ARG A 208 -1.01 30.71 -5.31
CA ARG A 208 -1.87 31.88 -5.17
C ARG A 208 -3.07 31.55 -4.32
N GLU A 209 -3.42 32.43 -3.38
CA GLU A 209 -4.74 32.39 -2.78
C GLU A 209 -5.81 32.77 -3.83
N PRO A 210 -6.87 31.96 -4.05
CA PRO A 210 -7.92 32.32 -5.00
C PRO A 210 -8.63 33.59 -4.52
N ARG A 211 -8.78 34.59 -5.41
CA ARG A 211 -9.43 35.87 -5.08
C ARG A 211 -10.94 35.68 -4.91
N GLU A 212 -11.57 36.46 -4.03
CA GLU A 212 -13.04 36.43 -3.88
C GLU A 212 -13.73 36.74 -5.22
N GLY A 213 -14.57 35.82 -5.70
CA GLY A 213 -15.31 35.93 -6.96
C GLY A 213 -14.64 35.32 -8.20
N GLU A 214 -13.39 34.84 -8.10
CA GLU A 214 -12.79 34.04 -9.17
C GLU A 214 -13.42 32.65 -9.25
N ARG A 215 -13.56 32.14 -10.48
CA ARG A 215 -14.02 30.77 -10.70
C ARG A 215 -12.98 29.85 -10.09
N ARG A 216 -13.31 29.21 -8.97
CA ARG A 216 -12.43 28.27 -8.28
C ARG A 216 -12.00 27.20 -9.28
N GLU A 217 -10.76 27.29 -9.76
CA GLU A 217 -10.17 26.23 -10.56
C GLU A 217 -10.20 24.94 -9.75
N LYS A 218 -10.28 23.79 -10.42
CA LYS A 218 -10.43 22.49 -9.73
C LYS A 218 -9.26 22.21 -8.78
N PHE A 219 -8.08 22.77 -9.07
CA PHE A 219 -6.86 22.67 -8.28
C PHE A 219 -6.09 24.00 -8.35
N ASN A 220 -5.36 24.33 -7.28
CA ASN A 220 -4.49 25.51 -7.26
C ASN A 220 -3.21 25.23 -8.07
N ALA A 221 -2.70 26.21 -8.81
CA ALA A 221 -1.45 26.06 -9.57
C ALA A 221 -0.23 26.52 -8.76
N LEU A 222 0.90 25.81 -8.91
CA LEU A 222 2.19 26.23 -8.35
C LEU A 222 2.69 27.50 -9.04
N LEU A 223 2.98 28.55 -8.27
CA LEU A 223 3.55 29.80 -8.80
C LEU A 223 5.06 29.79 -8.73
N ARG A 224 5.60 29.47 -7.55
CA ARG A 224 7.03 29.51 -7.26
C ARG A 224 7.46 28.22 -6.61
N LEU A 225 8.58 27.66 -7.07
CA LEU A 225 9.23 26.51 -6.48
C LEU A 225 10.41 27.01 -5.65
N ASP A 226 10.44 26.66 -4.37
CA ASP A 226 11.46 27.14 -3.42
C ASP A 226 12.55 26.09 -3.21
N THR A 227 12.19 24.81 -2.99
CA THR A 227 13.18 23.73 -2.82
C THR A 227 12.73 22.40 -3.44
N ILE A 228 13.71 21.56 -3.79
CA ILE A 228 13.52 20.17 -4.23
C ILE A 228 14.36 19.26 -3.33
N ASN A 229 13.69 18.41 -2.56
CA ASN A 229 14.25 17.55 -1.53
C ASN A 229 15.19 18.28 -0.55
N GLY A 230 14.86 19.53 -0.23
CA GLY A 230 15.67 20.38 0.67
C GLY A 230 16.85 21.09 0.00
N MET A 231 17.10 20.87 -1.29
CA MET A 231 18.12 21.58 -2.08
C MET A 231 17.48 22.72 -2.88
N GLU A 232 18.31 23.67 -3.32
CA GLU A 232 17.88 24.69 -4.27
C GLU A 232 17.54 24.06 -5.64
N PRO A 233 16.56 24.60 -6.38
CA PRO A 233 16.10 23.99 -7.64
C PRO A 233 17.18 23.85 -8.72
N ASP A 234 18.23 24.67 -8.69
CA ASP A 234 19.32 24.61 -9.66
C ASP A 234 20.32 23.50 -9.32
N GLU A 235 20.70 23.33 -8.04
CA GLU A 235 21.55 22.22 -7.59
C GLU A 235 20.85 20.86 -7.79
N ALA A 236 19.54 20.81 -7.58
CA ALA A 236 18.74 19.60 -7.73
C ALA A 236 18.67 19.06 -9.18
N LYS A 237 19.20 19.78 -10.17
CA LYS A 237 19.29 19.29 -11.57
C LYS A 237 20.50 18.39 -11.79
N ASP A 238 21.57 18.57 -11.01
CA ASP A 238 22.85 17.88 -11.22
C ASP A 238 22.92 16.50 -10.54
N ARG A 239 21.91 16.16 -9.73
CA ARG A 239 21.81 14.85 -9.06
C ARG A 239 21.73 13.70 -10.08
N ILE A 240 22.51 12.66 -9.81
CA ILE A 240 22.56 11.46 -10.66
C ILE A 240 21.23 10.70 -10.53
N GLU A 241 20.74 10.15 -11.64
CA GLU A 241 19.54 9.32 -11.62
C GLU A 241 19.80 7.95 -10.99
N PHE A 242 18.86 7.47 -10.17
CA PHE A 242 18.94 6.19 -9.47
C PHE A 242 19.31 5.01 -10.38
N ASN A 243 18.80 5.00 -11.62
CA ASN A 243 19.06 3.90 -12.57
C ASN A 243 20.48 3.92 -13.16
N LYS A 244 21.20 5.05 -13.07
CA LYS A 244 22.57 5.20 -13.56
C LYS A 244 23.62 4.86 -12.48
N LEU A 245 23.18 4.74 -11.22
CA LEU A 245 24.02 4.38 -10.10
C LEU A 245 24.45 2.91 -10.16
N VAL A 246 25.69 2.62 -9.76
CA VAL A 246 26.28 1.28 -9.85
C VAL A 246 25.78 0.41 -8.68
N PRO A 247 25.08 -0.71 -8.94
CA PRO A 247 24.58 -1.58 -7.88
C PRO A 247 25.68 -2.49 -7.33
N LEU A 248 25.77 -2.58 -6.00
CA LEU A 248 26.63 -3.50 -5.27
C LEU A 248 25.83 -4.49 -4.43
N TYR A 249 26.50 -5.54 -3.97
CA TYR A 249 25.98 -6.35 -2.86
C TYR A 249 25.95 -5.50 -1.58
N PRO A 250 25.05 -5.80 -0.63
CA PRO A 250 25.11 -5.21 0.70
C PRO A 250 26.46 -5.45 1.35
N GLN A 251 27.11 -4.37 1.80
CA GLN A 251 28.43 -4.42 2.46
C GLN A 251 28.30 -4.13 3.96
N ASP A 252 27.43 -3.19 4.32
CA ASP A 252 27.17 -2.83 5.70
C ASP A 252 25.96 -3.57 6.25
N ARG A 253 26.11 -4.16 7.44
CA ARG A 253 25.04 -4.90 8.11
C ARG A 253 24.14 -3.98 8.94
N LEU A 254 22.83 -4.11 8.77
CA LEU A 254 21.80 -3.58 9.66
C LEU A 254 21.65 -4.53 10.85
N ARG A 255 22.37 -4.27 11.95
CA ARG A 255 22.28 -5.09 13.16
C ARG A 255 20.93 -4.87 13.84
N LEU A 256 20.20 -5.96 14.09
CA LEU A 256 18.86 -5.89 14.64
C LEU A 256 18.82 -6.13 16.16
N GLU A 257 19.82 -6.80 16.72
CA GLU A 257 19.95 -7.06 18.14
C GLU A 257 19.83 -5.75 18.94
N THR A 258 18.92 -5.72 19.90
CA THR A 258 18.67 -4.55 20.75
C THR A 258 18.72 -4.94 22.22
N GLU A 259 17.59 -5.37 22.79
CA GLU A 259 17.50 -5.80 24.18
C GLU A 259 17.58 -7.33 24.28
N PRO A 260 18.20 -7.88 25.35
CA PRO A 260 18.43 -9.33 25.47
C PRO A 260 17.16 -10.19 25.37
N ASN A 261 16.02 -9.64 25.80
CA ASN A 261 14.71 -10.28 25.81
C ASN A 261 14.01 -10.25 24.43
N ILE A 262 14.45 -9.42 23.50
CA ILE A 262 13.87 -9.34 22.14
C ILE A 262 14.55 -10.40 21.27
N LEU A 263 14.21 -11.67 21.52
CA LEU A 263 14.80 -12.82 20.84
C LEU A 263 14.57 -12.81 19.32
N THR A 264 13.46 -12.25 18.84
CA THR A 264 13.16 -12.13 17.40
C THR A 264 14.30 -11.51 16.62
N THR A 265 14.78 -10.35 17.05
CA THR A 265 15.84 -9.61 16.36
C THR A 265 17.17 -10.37 16.40
N ARG A 266 17.48 -10.96 17.56
CA ARG A 266 18.68 -11.75 17.78
C ARG A 266 18.73 -13.01 16.91
N VAL A 267 17.60 -13.71 16.77
CA VAL A 267 17.49 -14.91 15.90
C VAL A 267 17.69 -14.52 14.43
N ILE A 268 17.05 -13.43 13.98
CA ILE A 268 17.21 -12.94 12.59
C ILE A 268 18.68 -12.60 12.32
N ASP A 269 19.35 -11.93 13.25
CA ASP A 269 20.77 -11.58 13.10
C ASP A 269 21.70 -12.80 12.93
N LEU A 270 21.36 -13.94 13.52
CA LEU A 270 22.17 -15.16 13.40
C LEU A 270 21.81 -15.98 12.16
N ILE A 271 20.53 -16.03 11.80
CA ILE A 271 20.03 -16.95 10.76
C ILE A 271 19.88 -16.26 9.40
N ALA A 272 19.49 -14.99 9.35
CA ALA A 272 19.24 -14.26 8.11
C ALA A 272 19.68 -12.80 8.27
N PRO A 273 21.00 -12.52 8.31
CA PRO A 273 21.53 -11.17 8.51
C PRO A 273 21.05 -10.22 7.41
N ILE A 274 20.69 -8.99 7.77
CA ILE A 274 20.17 -8.00 6.83
C ILE A 274 21.24 -6.93 6.59
N GLY A 275 21.52 -6.63 5.32
CA GLY A 275 22.42 -5.54 4.95
C GLY A 275 21.71 -4.27 4.44
N LYS A 276 22.45 -3.17 4.38
CA LYS A 276 22.10 -1.96 3.65
C LYS A 276 22.07 -2.26 2.16
N GLY A 277 20.91 -2.13 1.52
CA GLY A 277 20.66 -2.55 0.15
C GLY A 277 20.06 -3.95 -0.02
N GLN A 278 19.61 -4.61 1.06
CA GLN A 278 19.08 -5.98 1.00
C GLN A 278 17.73 -6.05 0.28
N ARG A 279 17.51 -7.14 -0.47
CA ARG A 279 16.20 -7.56 -1.03
C ARG A 279 15.70 -8.78 -0.28
N GLY A 280 15.01 -8.55 0.83
CA GLY A 280 14.53 -9.60 1.72
C GLY A 280 13.07 -9.96 1.51
N LEU A 281 12.76 -11.26 1.54
CA LEU A 281 11.40 -11.77 1.62
C LEU A 281 11.15 -12.39 3.00
N ILE A 282 10.11 -11.92 3.69
CA ILE A 282 9.60 -12.55 4.91
C ILE A 282 8.45 -13.45 4.49
N VAL A 283 8.74 -14.74 4.31
CA VAL A 283 7.80 -15.74 3.82
C VAL A 283 6.96 -16.21 4.99
N SER A 284 5.70 -15.81 5.05
CA SER A 284 4.85 -16.08 6.20
C SER A 284 3.50 -16.65 5.77
N PRO A 285 3.11 -17.82 6.30
CA PRO A 285 1.71 -18.21 6.26
C PRO A 285 0.86 -17.29 7.14
N PRO A 286 -0.47 -17.25 6.94
CA PRO A 286 -1.38 -16.51 7.80
C PRO A 286 -1.22 -16.92 9.26
N LYS A 287 -1.28 -15.93 10.18
CA LYS A 287 -1.17 -16.11 11.64
C LYS A 287 0.17 -16.62 12.19
N ALA A 288 1.24 -16.67 11.38
CA ALA A 288 2.57 -17.08 11.87
C ALA A 288 3.37 -15.97 12.61
N GLY A 289 2.79 -14.78 12.80
CA GLY A 289 3.44 -13.68 13.51
C GLY A 289 4.20 -12.68 12.62
N LYS A 290 3.87 -12.63 11.32
CA LYS A 290 4.36 -11.64 10.32
C LYS A 290 4.50 -10.22 10.89
N THR A 291 3.41 -9.68 11.45
CA THR A 291 3.36 -8.30 11.96
C THR A 291 4.32 -8.08 13.13
N MET A 292 4.43 -9.06 14.04
CA MET A 292 5.38 -8.98 15.16
C MET A 292 6.83 -8.95 14.68
N VAL A 293 7.16 -9.71 13.64
CA VAL A 293 8.49 -9.72 13.02
C VAL A 293 8.78 -8.38 12.35
N LEU A 294 7.84 -7.86 11.54
CA LEU A 294 8.00 -6.55 10.90
C LEU A 294 8.19 -5.42 11.92
N GLN A 295 7.38 -5.38 12.97
CA GLN A 295 7.51 -4.38 14.04
C GLN A 295 8.85 -4.50 14.79
N ALA A 296 9.31 -5.73 15.06
CA ALA A 296 10.60 -5.95 15.70
C ALA A 296 11.76 -5.45 14.83
N ILE A 297 11.72 -5.71 13.53
CA ILE A 297 12.71 -5.21 12.56
C ILE A 297 12.67 -3.69 12.50
N ALA A 298 11.49 -3.10 12.36
CA ALA A 298 11.29 -1.65 12.30
C ALA A 298 11.89 -0.93 13.52
N ASN A 299 11.52 -1.40 14.72
CA ASN A 299 11.99 -0.81 15.97
C ASN A 299 13.49 -1.02 16.20
N ALA A 300 14.04 -2.15 15.75
CA ALA A 300 15.46 -2.40 15.80
C ALA A 300 16.24 -1.44 14.89
N ILE A 301 15.78 -1.24 13.66
CA ILE A 301 16.41 -0.32 12.70
C ILE A 301 16.38 1.11 13.26
N THR A 302 15.24 1.61 13.74
CA THR A 302 15.17 2.98 14.28
C THR A 302 16.04 3.17 15.54
N LYS A 303 16.28 2.10 16.31
CA LYS A 303 17.11 2.15 17.53
C LYS A 303 18.60 2.08 17.21
N ASN A 304 19.01 1.18 16.31
CA ASN A 304 20.42 0.89 16.04
C ASN A 304 20.99 1.70 14.87
N ASN A 305 20.13 2.13 13.94
CA ASN A 305 20.47 2.87 12.74
C ASN A 305 19.54 4.09 12.57
N PRO A 306 19.58 5.08 13.48
CA PRO A 306 18.71 6.26 13.41
C PRO A 306 18.96 7.13 12.18
N GLU A 307 20.09 6.95 11.48
CA GLU A 307 20.41 7.61 10.22
C GLU A 307 19.61 7.08 9.03
N VAL A 308 19.04 5.87 9.15
CA VAL A 308 18.29 5.21 8.08
C VAL A 308 16.87 5.78 8.02
N HIS A 309 16.44 6.19 6.83
CA HIS A 309 15.06 6.62 6.60
C HIS A 309 14.15 5.39 6.49
N LEU A 310 13.38 5.13 7.54
CA LEU A 310 12.46 4.00 7.62
C LEU A 310 11.09 4.36 7.03
N MET A 311 10.68 3.65 5.99
CA MET A 311 9.36 3.73 5.36
C MET A 311 8.63 2.41 5.55
N VAL A 312 7.37 2.45 5.99
CA VAL A 312 6.50 1.27 6.10
C VAL A 312 5.34 1.44 5.14
N VAL A 313 5.26 0.56 4.14
CA VAL A 313 4.23 0.59 3.09
C VAL A 313 3.26 -0.55 3.32
N LEU A 314 2.03 -0.21 3.70
CA LEU A 314 0.95 -1.16 3.98
C LEU A 314 -0.09 -1.11 2.86
N VAL A 315 -0.31 -2.24 2.19
CA VAL A 315 -1.19 -2.33 1.02
C VAL A 315 -2.23 -3.42 1.23
N ASP A 316 -3.50 -3.05 1.04
CA ASP A 316 -4.64 -3.97 1.18
C ASP A 316 -4.66 -4.65 2.57
N GLU A 317 -4.30 -3.88 3.60
CA GLU A 317 -4.27 -4.34 4.98
C GLU A 317 -5.38 -3.70 5.82
N ARG A 318 -5.67 -4.30 6.98
CA ARG A 318 -6.76 -3.87 7.85
C ARG A 318 -6.47 -2.53 8.54
N PRO A 319 -7.46 -1.61 8.66
CA PRO A 319 -7.27 -0.31 9.33
C PRO A 319 -6.72 -0.41 10.76
N GLU A 320 -7.11 -1.43 11.52
CA GLU A 320 -6.59 -1.66 12.87
C GLU A 320 -5.10 -2.04 12.87
N GLU A 321 -4.63 -2.80 11.89
CA GLU A 321 -3.23 -3.18 11.74
C GLU A 321 -2.39 -1.97 11.27
N VAL A 322 -2.96 -1.13 10.40
CA VAL A 322 -2.35 0.16 10.01
C VAL A 322 -2.17 1.07 11.22
N THR A 323 -3.22 1.21 12.04
CA THR A 323 -3.17 2.05 13.25
C THR A 323 -2.16 1.53 14.26
N ASP A 324 -2.08 0.21 14.44
CA ASP A 324 -1.10 -0.43 15.32
C ASP A 324 0.34 -0.15 14.85
N MET A 325 0.60 -0.27 13.55
CA MET A 325 1.90 0.05 12.96
C MET A 325 2.27 1.53 13.13
N GLN A 326 1.34 2.45 12.89
CA GLN A 326 1.53 3.89 13.06
C GLN A 326 1.88 4.29 14.50
N ARG A 327 1.35 3.57 15.50
CA ARG A 327 1.61 3.86 16.92
C ARG A 327 2.88 3.19 17.42
N SER A 328 3.24 2.05 16.85
CA SER A 328 4.33 1.21 17.34
C SER A 328 5.66 1.49 16.68
N VAL A 329 5.68 1.96 15.43
CA VAL A 329 6.90 2.18 14.65
C VAL A 329 7.20 3.67 14.53
N LYS A 330 8.45 4.04 14.81
CA LYS A 330 8.99 5.36 14.56
C LYS A 330 9.55 5.42 13.14
N GLY A 331 8.72 5.81 12.19
CA GLY A 331 9.07 5.94 10.78
C GLY A 331 7.92 6.53 9.97
N GLU A 332 8.14 6.67 8.68
CA GLU A 332 7.12 7.12 7.74
C GLU A 332 6.18 5.95 7.41
N VAL A 333 4.95 5.98 7.91
CA VAL A 333 3.95 4.92 7.64
C VAL A 333 2.99 5.38 6.55
N ILE A 334 3.02 4.65 5.44
CA ILE A 334 2.27 4.89 4.21
C ILE A 334 1.30 3.73 4.05
N SER A 335 0.01 4.01 3.86
CA SER A 335 -0.99 2.95 3.84
C SER A 335 -2.11 3.19 2.83
N SER A 336 -2.54 2.11 2.19
CA SER A 336 -3.83 2.01 1.52
C SER A 336 -4.57 0.78 2.05
N THR A 337 -5.61 1.01 2.84
CA THR A 337 -6.44 -0.04 3.48
C THR A 337 -7.26 -0.82 2.46
N PHE A 338 -7.68 -2.05 2.82
CA PHE A 338 -8.39 -2.99 1.93
C PHE A 338 -9.74 -2.49 1.37
N ASP A 339 -10.33 -1.45 1.94
CA ASP A 339 -11.59 -0.85 1.51
C ASP A 339 -11.42 0.07 0.29
N ARG A 340 -10.18 0.30 -0.15
CA ARG A 340 -9.86 1.13 -1.32
C ARG A 340 -9.74 0.30 -2.60
N PRO A 341 -9.90 0.92 -3.78
CA PRO A 341 -9.68 0.26 -5.07
C PRO A 341 -8.23 -0.21 -5.27
N ALA A 342 -8.04 -1.23 -6.12
CA ALA A 342 -6.71 -1.73 -6.47
C ALA A 342 -5.80 -0.66 -7.12
N GLU A 343 -6.36 0.32 -7.82
CA GLU A 343 -5.61 1.44 -8.41
C GLU A 343 -4.98 2.36 -7.33
N ASP A 344 -5.65 2.54 -6.20
CA ASP A 344 -5.09 3.31 -5.07
C ASP A 344 -3.87 2.58 -4.49
N HIS A 345 -3.94 1.25 -4.39
CA HIS A 345 -2.85 0.40 -3.90
C HIS A 345 -1.61 0.49 -4.78
N THR A 346 -1.77 0.40 -6.10
CA THR A 346 -0.66 0.51 -7.04
C THR A 346 -0.07 1.92 -7.02
N THR A 347 -0.91 2.96 -7.03
CA THR A 347 -0.49 4.37 -6.99
C THR A 347 0.35 4.69 -5.76
N VAL A 348 -0.11 4.27 -4.56
CA VAL A 348 0.62 4.48 -3.30
C VAL A 348 1.98 3.79 -3.32
N ALA A 349 2.03 2.53 -3.78
CA ALA A 349 3.29 1.78 -3.85
C ALA A 349 4.27 2.42 -4.85
N GLU A 350 3.80 2.85 -6.02
CA GLU A 350 4.64 3.52 -7.02
C GLU A 350 5.23 4.84 -6.51
N LEU A 351 4.40 5.67 -5.86
CA LEU A 351 4.88 6.94 -5.34
C LEU A 351 5.83 6.73 -4.14
N ALA A 352 5.56 5.74 -3.29
CA ALA A 352 6.44 5.37 -2.17
C ALA A 352 7.83 4.91 -2.64
N ILE A 353 7.91 4.06 -3.67
CA ILE A 353 9.20 3.60 -4.17
C ILE A 353 9.96 4.70 -4.90
N GLU A 354 9.28 5.57 -5.65
CA GLU A 354 9.94 6.70 -6.27
C GLU A 354 10.47 7.68 -5.22
N ARG A 355 9.73 7.94 -4.14
CA ARG A 355 10.24 8.72 -3.00
C ARG A 355 11.50 8.11 -2.40
N ALA A 356 11.50 6.79 -2.17
CA ALA A 356 12.67 6.09 -1.65
C ALA A 356 13.89 6.24 -2.59
N LYS A 357 13.70 6.13 -3.91
CA LYS A 357 14.79 6.36 -4.88
C LYS A 357 15.32 7.78 -4.83
N ARG A 358 14.45 8.79 -4.72
CA ARG A 358 14.87 10.20 -4.62
C ARG A 358 15.73 10.43 -3.38
N LEU A 359 15.41 9.82 -2.25
CA LEU A 359 16.23 9.88 -1.03
C LEU A 359 17.61 9.22 -1.21
N VAL A 360 17.65 8.06 -1.89
CA VAL A 360 18.92 7.35 -2.15
C VAL A 360 19.82 8.12 -3.12
N GLU A 361 19.25 8.82 -4.10
CA GLU A 361 19.99 9.74 -4.98
C GLU A 361 20.68 10.88 -4.22
N LEU A 362 20.23 11.19 -3.00
CA LEU A 362 20.84 12.19 -2.10
C LEU A 362 21.87 11.57 -1.13
N GLY A 363 22.16 10.28 -1.27
CA GLY A 363 23.10 9.56 -0.41
C GLY A 363 22.48 8.98 0.87
N HIS A 364 21.15 8.99 1.02
CA HIS A 364 20.51 8.42 2.22
C HIS A 364 20.35 6.89 2.12
N ASP A 365 20.52 6.23 3.25
CA ASP A 365 20.08 4.84 3.42
C ASP A 365 18.59 4.79 3.71
N VAL A 366 17.85 4.05 2.90
CA VAL A 366 16.40 3.94 2.99
C VAL A 366 16.00 2.48 3.17
N VAL A 367 15.18 2.19 4.18
CA VAL A 367 14.55 0.88 4.37
C VAL A 367 13.06 1.00 4.11
N VAL A 368 12.55 0.19 3.19
CA VAL A 368 11.13 0.04 2.92
C VAL A 368 10.65 -1.31 3.45
N LEU A 369 9.76 -1.29 4.44
CA LEU A 369 9.04 -2.46 4.91
C LEU A 369 7.71 -2.56 4.17
N LEU A 370 7.55 -3.54 3.29
CA LEU A 370 6.34 -3.72 2.49
C LEU A 370 5.49 -4.86 3.04
N ASP A 371 4.26 -4.54 3.41
CA ASP A 371 3.25 -5.50 3.83
C ASP A 371 1.98 -5.40 2.96
N SER A 372 1.78 -6.25 1.95
CA SER A 372 2.65 -7.36 1.50
C SER A 372 2.88 -7.31 -0.01
N ILE A 373 3.98 -7.91 -0.48
CA ILE A 373 4.23 -8.00 -1.92
C ILE A 373 3.22 -8.90 -2.63
N THR A 374 2.69 -9.91 -1.93
CA THR A 374 1.63 -10.77 -2.46
C THR A 374 0.35 -9.96 -2.75
N ARG A 375 -0.09 -9.13 -1.80
CA ARG A 375 -1.24 -8.25 -1.97
C ARG A 375 -1.00 -7.19 -3.04
N LEU A 376 0.21 -6.62 -3.10
CA LEU A 376 0.59 -5.71 -4.16
C LEU A 376 0.51 -6.38 -5.54
N GLY A 377 1.02 -7.61 -5.67
CA GLY A 377 0.91 -8.40 -6.91
C GLY A 377 -0.55 -8.65 -7.32
N ARG A 378 -1.43 -8.94 -6.35
CA ARG A 378 -2.89 -9.04 -6.60
C ARG A 378 -3.48 -7.72 -7.09
N ALA A 379 -3.13 -6.60 -6.47
CA ALA A 379 -3.61 -5.29 -6.88
C ALA A 379 -3.21 -4.95 -8.33
N TYR A 380 -1.95 -5.19 -8.72
CA TYR A 380 -1.53 -5.01 -10.11
C TYR A 380 -2.24 -5.96 -11.08
N ASN A 381 -2.50 -7.21 -10.68
CA ASN A 381 -3.25 -8.14 -11.52
C ASN A 381 -4.70 -7.71 -11.78
N ILE A 382 -5.30 -6.99 -10.82
CA ILE A 382 -6.67 -6.45 -10.96
C ILE A 382 -6.66 -5.13 -11.75
N ALA A 383 -5.68 -4.26 -11.51
CA ALA A 383 -5.61 -2.93 -12.12
C ALA A 383 -5.02 -2.92 -13.54
N ALA A 384 -4.19 -3.91 -13.89
CA ALA A 384 -3.55 -3.96 -15.21
C ALA A 384 -4.55 -4.35 -16.31
N PRO A 385 -4.46 -3.73 -17.51
CA PRO A 385 -5.16 -4.22 -18.69
C PRO A 385 -4.76 -5.66 -19.02
N ALA A 386 -5.73 -6.48 -19.43
CA ALA A 386 -5.47 -7.87 -19.79
C ALA A 386 -4.51 -7.97 -20.98
N SER A 387 -3.41 -8.70 -20.81
CA SER A 387 -2.41 -8.95 -21.87
C SER A 387 -2.80 -10.08 -22.81
N GLY A 388 -3.81 -10.89 -22.43
CA GLY A 388 -4.21 -12.11 -23.12
C GLY A 388 -3.31 -13.32 -22.86
N ARG A 389 -2.27 -13.19 -22.03
CA ARG A 389 -1.40 -14.28 -21.59
C ARG A 389 -1.51 -14.48 -20.09
N ILE A 390 -2.33 -15.47 -19.71
CA ILE A 390 -2.59 -15.83 -18.32
C ILE A 390 -1.70 -17.02 -17.95
N LEU A 391 -0.91 -16.86 -16.88
CA LEU A 391 -0.12 -17.91 -16.26
C LEU A 391 -1.02 -18.86 -15.44
N SER A 392 -0.43 -19.94 -14.92
CA SER A 392 -1.12 -20.77 -13.93
C SER A 392 -1.61 -19.89 -12.76
N GLY A 393 -2.75 -20.26 -12.17
CA GLY A 393 -3.32 -19.52 -11.04
C GLY A 393 -4.05 -18.23 -11.39
N GLY A 394 -4.27 -17.90 -12.67
CA GLY A 394 -5.06 -16.73 -13.08
C GLY A 394 -4.29 -15.40 -13.04
N VAL A 395 -2.96 -15.46 -13.05
CA VAL A 395 -2.09 -14.29 -13.03
C VAL A 395 -1.73 -13.87 -14.44
N ASP A 396 -1.94 -12.62 -14.79
CA ASP A 396 -1.48 -12.07 -16.05
C ASP A 396 0.05 -11.92 -16.04
N SER A 397 0.72 -12.43 -17.08
CA SER A 397 2.17 -12.36 -17.20
C SER A 397 2.74 -10.93 -17.17
N ALA A 398 1.99 -9.93 -17.65
CA ALA A 398 2.40 -8.53 -17.63
C ALA A 398 2.20 -7.88 -16.25
N ALA A 399 1.23 -8.36 -15.47
CA ALA A 399 0.87 -7.76 -14.18
C ALA A 399 1.97 -7.89 -13.11
N LEU A 400 2.85 -8.90 -13.23
CA LEU A 400 3.95 -9.07 -12.27
C LEU A 400 5.17 -8.19 -12.58
N TYR A 401 5.24 -7.55 -13.74
CA TYR A 401 6.39 -6.73 -14.11
C TYR A 401 6.60 -5.51 -13.18
N PRO A 402 5.58 -4.67 -12.90
CA PRO A 402 5.78 -3.52 -12.02
C PRO A 402 6.16 -3.89 -10.58
N PRO A 403 5.50 -4.85 -9.91
CA PRO A 403 5.95 -5.39 -8.63
C PRO A 403 7.39 -5.92 -8.62
N LYS A 404 7.82 -6.63 -9.69
CA LYS A 404 9.22 -7.09 -9.82
C LYS A 404 10.18 -5.93 -9.91
N LYS A 405 9.82 -4.87 -10.65
CA LYS A 405 10.60 -3.64 -10.73
C LYS A 405 10.64 -2.90 -9.39
N PHE A 406 9.54 -2.89 -8.64
CA PHE A 406 9.49 -2.36 -7.27
C PHE A 406 10.47 -3.09 -6.37
N PHE A 407 10.38 -4.43 -6.28
CA PHE A 407 11.21 -5.23 -5.39
C PHE A 407 12.68 -5.26 -5.83
N GLY A 408 12.94 -5.31 -7.13
CA GLY A 408 14.27 -5.22 -7.74
C GLY A 408 14.91 -3.84 -7.68
N ALA A 409 14.20 -2.81 -7.20
CA ALA A 409 14.79 -1.51 -6.96
C ALA A 409 15.83 -1.58 -5.83
N ALA A 410 15.60 -2.43 -4.81
CA ALA A 410 16.52 -2.55 -3.69
C ALA A 410 17.91 -3.04 -4.11
N ARG A 411 18.93 -2.30 -3.68
CA ARG A 411 20.34 -2.46 -4.02
C ARG A 411 21.18 -1.58 -3.10
N ASN A 412 22.41 -2.00 -2.82
CA ASN A 412 23.43 -1.10 -2.31
C ASN A 412 24.02 -0.32 -3.49
N ILE A 413 24.52 0.89 -3.26
CA ILE A 413 25.06 1.75 -4.32
C ILE A 413 26.49 2.16 -3.99
N GLU A 414 27.36 2.07 -5.00
CA GLU A 414 28.73 2.60 -4.91
C GLU A 414 28.72 4.13 -4.77
N ASP A 415 29.45 4.65 -3.79
CA ASP A 415 29.57 6.10 -3.48
C ASP A 415 28.23 6.82 -3.27
N GLY A 416 27.19 6.09 -2.82
CA GLY A 416 25.85 6.61 -2.57
C GLY A 416 25.20 6.01 -1.32
N GLY A 417 23.89 6.21 -1.19
CA GLY A 417 23.09 5.57 -0.15
C GLY A 417 22.66 4.16 -0.56
N SER A 418 21.82 3.51 0.24
CA SER A 418 21.30 2.18 -0.08
C SER A 418 19.77 2.14 -0.06
N LEU A 419 19.19 1.27 -0.90
CA LEU A 419 17.77 0.96 -0.84
C LEU A 419 17.57 -0.48 -0.37
N THR A 420 17.13 -0.65 0.86
CA THR A 420 16.72 -1.94 1.41
C THR A 420 15.22 -2.11 1.28
N ILE A 421 14.74 -3.24 0.75
CA ILE A 421 13.32 -3.59 0.74
C ILE A 421 13.16 -4.93 1.44
N LEU A 422 12.37 -4.95 2.51
CA LEU A 422 11.93 -6.15 3.19
C LEU A 422 10.43 -6.29 2.97
N ALA A 423 10.04 -7.25 2.16
CA ALA A 423 8.65 -7.47 1.82
C ALA A 423 8.14 -8.78 2.40
N THR A 424 6.96 -8.78 2.98
CA THR A 424 6.32 -10.03 3.39
C THR A 424 5.66 -10.69 2.19
N ALA A 425 5.78 -12.01 2.08
CA ALA A 425 5.10 -12.82 1.09
C ALA A 425 4.21 -13.84 1.79
N LEU A 426 2.94 -13.90 1.39
CA LEU A 426 1.99 -14.87 1.92
C LEU A 426 2.16 -16.21 1.20
N VAL A 427 2.25 -17.28 1.99
CA VAL A 427 2.28 -18.68 1.52
C VAL A 427 1.23 -19.51 2.25
N ASP A 428 0.95 -20.73 1.79
CA ASP A 428 -0.04 -21.64 2.37
C ASP A 428 -1.44 -21.00 2.55
N THR A 429 -1.80 -20.10 1.65
CA THR A 429 -3.13 -19.44 1.62
C THR A 429 -4.20 -20.32 0.97
N GLY A 430 -3.80 -21.39 0.30
CA GLY A 430 -4.66 -22.21 -0.55
C GLY A 430 -4.95 -21.59 -1.93
N SER A 431 -4.33 -20.45 -2.26
CA SER A 431 -4.50 -19.77 -3.55
C SER A 431 -3.31 -20.06 -4.47
N ARG A 432 -3.56 -20.72 -5.61
CA ARG A 432 -2.55 -20.92 -6.67
C ARG A 432 -1.96 -19.60 -7.20
N MET A 433 -2.75 -18.53 -7.17
CA MET A 433 -2.29 -17.18 -7.50
C MET A 433 -1.13 -16.74 -6.60
N ASP A 434 -1.26 -16.94 -5.29
CA ASP A 434 -0.22 -16.55 -4.32
C ASP A 434 1.03 -17.39 -4.45
N GLU A 435 0.88 -18.70 -4.74
CA GLU A 435 2.01 -19.60 -5.00
C GLU A 435 2.82 -19.13 -6.21
N VAL A 436 2.14 -18.79 -7.31
CA VAL A 436 2.79 -18.27 -8.53
C VAL A 436 3.45 -16.93 -8.27
N ILE A 437 2.77 -16.03 -7.57
CA ILE A 437 3.35 -14.75 -7.14
C ILE A 437 4.62 -14.97 -6.32
N PHE A 438 4.57 -15.85 -5.32
CA PHE A 438 5.70 -16.12 -4.44
C PHE A 438 6.92 -16.64 -5.21
N GLU A 439 6.74 -17.65 -6.07
CA GLU A 439 7.83 -18.23 -6.86
C GLU A 439 8.51 -17.19 -7.77
N GLU A 440 7.73 -16.27 -8.33
CA GLU A 440 8.26 -15.20 -9.18
C GLU A 440 9.11 -14.17 -8.40
N PHE A 441 8.81 -13.92 -7.13
CA PHE A 441 9.61 -13.02 -6.28
C PHE A 441 10.78 -13.71 -5.60
N LYS A 442 10.66 -15.01 -5.30
CA LYS A 442 11.73 -15.80 -4.68
C LYS A 442 13.04 -15.73 -5.48
N GLY A 443 12.95 -15.82 -6.80
CA GLY A 443 14.11 -15.69 -7.70
C GLY A 443 14.75 -14.28 -7.71
N THR A 444 14.03 -13.25 -7.28
CA THR A 444 14.47 -11.85 -7.31
C THR A 444 15.14 -11.42 -6.00
N GLY A 445 14.75 -12.05 -4.88
CA GLY A 445 15.29 -11.79 -3.54
C GLY A 445 16.69 -12.34 -3.32
N ASN A 446 17.40 -11.79 -2.33
CA ASN A 446 18.70 -12.27 -1.87
C ASN A 446 18.75 -12.57 -0.36
N MET A 447 17.63 -12.41 0.35
CA MET A 447 17.42 -12.91 1.71
C MET A 447 16.00 -13.49 1.82
N GLU A 448 15.87 -14.61 2.53
CA GLU A 448 14.59 -15.25 2.82
C GLU A 448 14.51 -15.54 4.33
N LEU A 449 13.47 -15.03 4.98
CA LEU A 449 13.12 -15.36 6.37
C LEU A 449 11.78 -16.07 6.36
N LYS A 450 11.79 -17.38 6.57
CA LYS A 450 10.59 -18.20 6.53
C LYS A 450 10.00 -18.38 7.93
N LEU A 451 8.70 -18.14 8.05
CA LEU A 451 7.93 -18.41 9.25
C LEU A 451 7.14 -19.71 9.09
N ASP A 452 7.09 -20.53 10.13
CA ASP A 452 6.33 -21.78 10.16
C ASP A 452 5.10 -21.66 11.07
N ARG A 453 3.93 -21.91 10.48
CA ARG A 453 2.65 -21.94 11.20
C ARG A 453 2.62 -23.00 12.30
N ARG A 454 3.29 -24.14 12.13
CA ARG A 454 3.31 -25.23 13.13
C ARG A 454 3.94 -24.78 14.45
N LEU A 455 4.95 -23.93 14.38
CA LEU A 455 5.61 -23.33 15.54
C LEU A 455 4.68 -22.30 16.21
N ALA A 456 4.02 -21.47 15.42
CA ALA A 456 3.06 -20.47 15.89
C ALA A 456 1.84 -21.11 16.58
N ASP A 457 1.30 -22.20 16.02
CA ASP A 457 0.17 -22.95 16.60
C ASP A 457 0.53 -23.54 17.99
N LYS A 458 1.81 -23.88 18.20
CA LYS A 458 2.38 -24.30 19.51
C LYS A 458 2.80 -23.14 20.41
N ARG A 459 2.57 -21.89 19.98
CA ARG A 459 2.94 -20.65 20.68
C ARG A 459 4.45 -20.46 20.87
N ILE A 460 5.26 -21.01 19.97
CA ILE A 460 6.70 -20.82 19.96
C ILE A 460 7.01 -19.60 19.08
N PHE A 461 7.51 -18.53 19.68
CA PHE A 461 7.84 -17.28 19.00
C PHE A 461 9.29 -16.84 19.28
N PRO A 462 10.00 -16.26 18.30
CA PRO A 462 9.59 -16.05 16.90
C PRO A 462 9.42 -17.36 16.13
N ALA A 463 8.37 -17.50 15.32
CA ALA A 463 8.05 -18.74 14.60
C ALA A 463 8.91 -18.92 13.34
N VAL A 464 10.23 -18.74 13.45
CA VAL A 464 11.18 -18.77 12.33
C VAL A 464 11.64 -20.20 12.07
N ASP A 465 11.56 -20.62 10.82
CA ASP A 465 12.19 -21.85 10.33
C ASP A 465 13.68 -21.58 10.11
N VAL A 466 14.52 -22.06 11.04
CA VAL A 466 15.96 -21.78 11.07
C VAL A 466 16.74 -22.44 9.93
N ASP A 467 16.20 -23.51 9.34
CA ASP A 467 16.85 -24.27 8.28
C ASP A 467 16.55 -23.67 6.90
N ALA A 468 15.27 -23.31 6.68
CA ALA A 468 14.83 -22.73 5.42
C ALA A 468 15.16 -21.22 5.27
N SER A 469 15.58 -20.55 6.34
CA SER A 469 15.90 -19.11 6.33
C SER A 469 17.40 -18.87 6.09
N GLY A 470 17.73 -17.81 5.35
CA GLY A 470 19.11 -17.48 5.05
C GLY A 470 19.31 -16.23 4.21
N THR A 471 20.55 -15.80 4.11
CA THR A 471 20.95 -14.65 3.28
C THR A 471 22.06 -15.04 2.33
N ARG A 472 21.93 -14.67 1.06
CA ARG A 472 22.98 -14.90 0.06
C ARG A 472 24.16 -13.97 0.33
N LYS A 473 25.38 -14.50 0.18
CA LYS A 473 26.62 -13.77 0.44
C LYS A 473 26.73 -13.18 1.86
N GLU A 474 26.23 -13.92 2.85
CA GLU A 474 26.29 -13.51 4.26
C GLU A 474 27.74 -13.33 4.78
N GLU A 475 28.73 -13.91 4.11
CA GLU A 475 30.16 -13.72 4.40
C GLU A 475 30.65 -12.29 4.21
N ILE A 476 29.91 -11.45 3.48
CA ILE A 476 30.20 -10.02 3.35
C ILE A 476 29.71 -9.26 4.61
N LEU A 477 28.64 -9.75 5.25
CA LEU A 477 27.95 -9.07 6.35
C LEU A 477 28.44 -9.49 7.74
N MET A 478 29.18 -10.59 7.84
CA MET A 478 29.69 -11.16 9.08
C MET A 478 31.22 -11.22 9.08
N GLY A 479 31.83 -11.04 10.25
CA GLY A 479 33.27 -11.28 10.41
C GLY A 479 33.59 -12.78 10.23
N ALA A 480 34.81 -13.09 9.79
CA ALA A 480 35.22 -14.48 9.50
C ALA A 480 35.06 -15.44 10.71
N GLU A 481 35.36 -14.97 11.92
CA GLU A 481 35.18 -15.76 13.15
C GLU A 481 33.70 -15.98 13.48
N GLU A 482 32.89 -14.91 13.40
CA GLU A 482 31.44 -14.97 13.60
C GLU A 482 30.80 -15.95 12.62
N LEU A 483 31.12 -15.82 11.33
CA LEU A 483 30.62 -16.69 10.26
C LEU A 483 30.94 -18.16 10.51
N ASN A 484 32.17 -18.48 10.88
CA ASN A 484 32.60 -19.84 11.17
C ASN A 484 31.80 -20.48 12.32
N ILE A 485 31.51 -19.71 13.38
CA ILE A 485 30.71 -20.18 14.51
C ILE A 485 29.25 -20.35 14.09
N THR A 486 28.69 -19.38 13.34
CA THR A 486 27.32 -19.44 12.83
C THR A 486 27.09 -20.65 11.92
N TRP A 487 28.06 -21.01 11.07
CA TRP A 487 27.97 -22.22 10.26
C TRP A 487 28.00 -23.51 11.08
N LYS A 488 28.81 -23.57 12.14
CA LYS A 488 28.79 -24.71 13.07
C LYS A 488 27.44 -24.81 13.77
N LEU A 489 26.90 -23.69 14.24
CA LEU A 489 25.57 -23.62 14.83
C LEU A 489 24.51 -24.14 13.86
N ARG A 490 24.49 -23.67 12.61
CA ARG A 490 23.54 -24.15 11.59
C ARG A 490 23.63 -25.65 11.35
N ARG A 491 24.83 -26.24 11.30
CA ARG A 491 25.00 -27.70 11.17
C ARG A 491 24.37 -28.47 12.32
N VAL A 492 24.49 -27.95 13.55
CA VAL A 492 23.84 -28.56 14.72
C VAL A 492 22.32 -28.44 14.63
N LEU A 493 21.81 -27.25 14.25
CA LEU A 493 20.37 -27.01 14.12
C LEU A 493 19.73 -27.86 13.01
N HIS A 494 20.41 -28.04 11.87
CA HIS A 494 19.95 -28.88 10.76
C HIS A 494 19.84 -30.38 11.13
N ALA A 495 20.59 -30.84 12.14
CA ALA A 495 20.48 -32.22 12.60
C ALA A 495 19.21 -32.49 13.44
N LEU A 496 18.48 -31.44 13.82
CA LEU A 496 17.28 -31.50 14.64
C LEU A 496 16.03 -31.22 13.79
N ASP A 497 14.87 -31.65 14.30
CA ASP A 497 13.59 -31.19 13.74
C ASP A 497 13.42 -29.68 13.97
N SER A 498 12.76 -28.97 13.04
CA SER A 498 12.58 -27.51 13.08
C SER A 498 12.08 -26.98 14.43
N GLN A 499 11.18 -27.71 15.10
CA GLN A 499 10.70 -27.30 16.42
C GLN A 499 11.80 -27.41 17.48
N GLN A 500 12.47 -28.56 17.53
CA GLN A 500 13.53 -28.82 18.51
C GLN A 500 14.72 -27.88 18.31
N ALA A 501 15.06 -27.59 17.05
CA ALA A 501 16.11 -26.65 16.68
C ALA A 501 15.82 -25.26 17.23
N LEU A 502 14.61 -24.73 17.00
CA LEU A 502 14.24 -23.41 17.49
C LEU A 502 14.14 -23.37 19.02
N GLU A 503 13.53 -24.38 19.65
CA GLU A 503 13.44 -24.44 21.13
C GLU A 503 14.82 -24.45 21.78
N LEU A 504 15.74 -25.28 21.27
CA LEU A 504 17.12 -25.33 21.74
C LEU A 504 17.82 -23.97 21.56
N LEU A 505 17.67 -23.34 20.40
CA LEU A 505 18.22 -22.03 20.12
C LEU A 505 17.70 -20.99 21.12
N LEU A 506 16.37 -20.90 21.30
CA LEU A 506 15.75 -19.95 22.22
C LEU A 506 16.13 -20.20 23.68
N GLU A 507 16.22 -21.47 24.11
CA GLU A 507 16.66 -21.84 25.46
C GLU A 507 18.08 -21.34 25.73
N LYS A 508 19.03 -21.64 24.83
CA LYS A 508 20.42 -21.20 25.00
C LYS A 508 20.56 -19.69 24.91
N MET A 509 19.83 -19.04 24.00
CA MET A 509 19.86 -17.58 23.86
C MET A 509 19.30 -16.86 25.10
N LYS A 510 18.27 -17.39 25.76
CA LYS A 510 17.76 -16.85 27.03
C LYS A 510 18.80 -16.86 28.15
N GLY A 511 19.76 -17.78 28.10
CA GLY A 511 20.89 -17.84 29.05
C GLY A 511 21.98 -16.79 28.82
N THR A 512 21.86 -15.96 27.77
CA THR A 512 22.90 -15.00 27.36
C THR A 512 22.33 -13.62 27.12
N LYS A 513 23.14 -12.58 27.34
CA LYS A 513 22.71 -11.19 27.17
C LYS A 513 22.86 -10.69 25.74
N SER A 514 23.78 -11.28 24.97
CA SER A 514 24.04 -10.86 23.59
C SER A 514 24.35 -12.02 22.65
N ASN A 515 24.23 -11.78 21.34
CA ASN A 515 24.62 -12.74 20.31
C ASN A 515 26.12 -13.04 20.33
N VAL A 516 26.95 -12.05 20.65
CA VAL A 516 28.40 -12.26 20.81
C VAL A 516 28.68 -13.23 21.95
N GLU A 517 28.08 -13.02 23.12
CA GLU A 517 28.21 -13.93 24.27
C GLU A 517 27.70 -15.34 23.95
N PHE A 518 26.56 -15.43 23.26
CA PHE A 518 26.00 -16.67 22.78
C PHE A 518 26.96 -17.44 21.86
N LEU A 519 27.50 -16.79 20.84
CA LEU A 519 28.45 -17.41 19.92
C LEU A 519 29.73 -17.88 20.62
N MET A 520 30.23 -17.11 21.60
CA MET A 520 31.38 -17.53 22.42
C MET A 520 31.07 -18.79 23.24
N GLN A 521 29.86 -18.94 23.79
CA GLN A 521 29.45 -20.15 24.49
C GLN A 521 29.35 -21.36 23.54
N ILE A 522 28.80 -21.17 22.34
CA ILE A 522 28.73 -22.22 21.32
C ILE A 522 30.13 -22.65 20.89
N GLN A 523 31.06 -21.71 20.69
CA GLN A 523 32.44 -22.02 20.34
C GLN A 523 33.11 -22.89 21.42
N LYS A 524 32.92 -22.58 22.70
CA LYS A 524 33.45 -23.41 23.81
C LYS A 524 32.82 -24.80 23.89
N THR A 525 31.54 -24.91 23.53
CA THR A 525 30.79 -26.17 23.64
C THR A 525 31.01 -27.08 22.43
N THR A 526 31.24 -26.51 21.24
CA THR A 526 31.52 -27.25 20.00
C THR A 526 33.00 -27.57 19.81
N VAL A 527 33.89 -26.93 20.58
CA VAL A 527 35.31 -27.27 20.67
C VAL A 527 35.55 -28.10 21.93
N GLY A 528 35.30 -29.41 21.85
CA GLY A 528 35.78 -30.40 22.84
C GLY A 528 35.17 -31.81 22.67
N PRO A 529 35.96 -32.91 22.69
CA PRO A 529 37.38 -33.09 22.41
C PRO A 529 37.60 -33.75 21.04
N THR A 530 38.37 -33.11 20.15
CA THR A 530 38.98 -33.83 19.01
C THR A 530 40.37 -34.29 19.42
N SER A 531 40.47 -35.59 19.70
CA SER A 531 41.59 -36.50 19.45
C SER A 531 42.99 -36.03 19.86
N GLU A 532 43.44 -36.50 21.02
CA GLU A 532 44.79 -37.08 21.13
C GLU A 532 44.91 -38.18 20.07
N VAL A 533 45.70 -37.96 19.02
CA VAL A 533 46.57 -38.96 18.37
C VAL A 533 47.78 -38.22 17.79
#